data_AF-A0A7V0R4K6-F1
#
_entry.id   AF-A0A7V0R4K6-F1
#
_cell.length_a   1.000
_cell.length_b   1.000
_cell.length_c   1.000
_cell.angle_alpha   90.00
_cell.angle_beta   90.00
_cell.angle_gamma   90.00
#
_symmetry.space_group_name_H-M   'P 1'
#
loop_
_entity.id
_entity.type
_entity.pdbx_description
1 polymer ?
#
loop_
_entity_poly.entity_id
_entity_poly.type
_entity_poly.pdbx_seq_one_letter_code
_entity_poly.pdbx_strand_id
1 'polypeptide(L)'
;MAKKQEAQLNSCLMELNLTTARKQYTELAEQAESESLSYSDFLLSVLEAECQTRRIRRIDRRLRESRLPLEKNLETFELKRLPQKVNRQIKTLLQGDFINHNENVLIFGNPGSGKTHLICALGQELIRQDKRIYFSTCALLLQELLLAKKDLRLPRLLKKFSRFDAIIIDDIGYVQQEKEEMEVLFTLLAERYEQGSVMITSNLPFSKWERIFKDPMMTAAAVDRIVHHSVILELNIASYRINTAKNRKLKEES
;
A
#
# COMPACT_ATOMS: atom_id res chain seq x y z
N MET A 1 -25.84 13.78 -43.19
CA MET A 1 -25.65 14.62 -41.99
C MET A 1 -25.02 13.85 -40.84
N ALA A 2 -25.45 12.61 -40.54
CA ALA A 2 -24.90 11.75 -39.48
C ALA A 2 -23.35 11.62 -39.47
N LYS A 3 -22.71 11.32 -40.61
CA LYS A 3 -21.24 11.21 -40.71
C LYS A 3 -20.46 12.49 -40.32
N LYS A 4 -21.07 13.68 -40.47
CA LYS A 4 -20.43 14.96 -40.09
C LYS A 4 -20.50 15.19 -38.58
N GLN A 5 -21.60 14.76 -37.95
CA GLN A 5 -21.77 14.79 -36.50
C GLN A 5 -20.86 13.78 -35.80
N GLU A 6 -20.71 12.57 -36.34
CA GLU A 6 -19.75 11.58 -35.82
C GLU A 6 -18.30 12.07 -35.88
N ALA A 7 -17.92 12.75 -36.96
CA ALA A 7 -16.58 13.33 -37.09
C ALA A 7 -16.35 14.47 -36.08
N GLN A 8 -17.35 15.33 -35.84
CA GLN A 8 -17.30 16.38 -34.82
C GLN A 8 -17.24 15.80 -33.41
N LEU A 9 -18.04 14.78 -33.11
CA LEU A 9 -18.02 14.09 -31.83
C LEU A 9 -16.64 13.48 -31.56
N ASN A 10 -16.06 12.77 -32.54
CA ASN A 10 -14.72 12.21 -32.44
C ASN A 10 -13.64 13.27 -32.20
N SER A 11 -13.76 14.45 -32.83
CA SER A 11 -12.85 15.58 -32.60
C SER A 11 -12.95 16.08 -31.16
N CYS A 12 -14.17 16.30 -30.65
CA CYS A 12 -14.38 16.74 -29.27
C CYS A 12 -13.88 15.69 -28.26
N LEU A 13 -14.13 14.40 -28.49
CA LEU A 13 -13.63 13.32 -27.63
C LEU A 13 -12.10 13.25 -27.61
N MET A 14 -11.45 13.57 -28.74
CA MET A 14 -9.99 13.63 -28.83
C MET A 14 -9.42 14.84 -28.07
N GLU A 15 -10.03 16.02 -28.23
CA GLU A 15 -9.62 17.25 -27.53
C GLU A 15 -9.74 17.11 -26.00
N LEU A 16 -10.80 16.44 -25.53
CA LEU A 16 -11.03 16.16 -24.10
C LEU A 16 -10.25 14.92 -23.57
N ASN A 17 -9.45 14.27 -24.43
CA ASN A 17 -8.71 13.04 -24.12
C ASN A 17 -9.58 11.87 -23.61
N LEU A 18 -10.83 11.77 -24.05
CA LEU A 18 -11.80 10.73 -23.65
C LEU A 18 -11.56 9.44 -24.47
N THR A 19 -10.47 8.74 -24.15
CA THR A 19 -9.97 7.61 -24.94
C THR A 19 -10.87 6.39 -24.95
N THR A 20 -11.56 6.11 -23.85
CA THR A 20 -12.49 4.99 -23.71
C THR A 20 -13.82 5.34 -24.34
N ALA A 21 -14.36 6.53 -24.07
CA ALA A 21 -15.58 7.01 -24.70
C ALA A 21 -15.45 6.95 -26.24
N ARG A 22 -14.32 7.40 -26.80
CA ARG A 22 -14.07 7.30 -28.24
C ARG A 22 -14.11 5.87 -28.80
N LYS A 23 -13.73 4.87 -28.00
CA LYS A 23 -13.72 3.46 -28.43
C LYS A 23 -15.08 2.78 -28.24
N GLN A 24 -15.83 3.18 -27.23
CA GLN A 24 -17.03 2.47 -26.78
C GLN A 24 -18.35 3.23 -27.06
N TYR A 25 -18.31 4.49 -27.52
CA TYR A 25 -19.54 5.28 -27.72
C TYR A 25 -20.50 4.64 -28.72
N THR A 26 -20.01 3.97 -29.76
CA THR A 26 -20.85 3.32 -30.77
C THR A 26 -21.59 2.12 -30.19
N GLU A 27 -20.87 1.27 -29.45
CA GLU A 27 -21.44 0.09 -28.78
C GLU A 27 -22.45 0.49 -27.70
N LEU A 28 -22.13 1.54 -26.91
CA LEU A 28 -23.05 2.08 -25.90
C LEU A 28 -24.27 2.78 -26.53
N ALA A 29 -24.14 3.35 -27.73
CA ALA A 29 -25.25 3.95 -28.46
C ALA A 29 -26.21 2.88 -28.99
N GLU A 30 -25.68 1.80 -29.55
CA GLU A 30 -26.48 0.64 -29.99
C GLU A 30 -27.20 -0.01 -28.80
N GLN A 31 -26.54 -0.14 -27.65
CA GLN A 31 -27.18 -0.60 -26.42
C GLN A 31 -28.30 0.33 -25.96
N ALA A 32 -28.07 1.65 -25.94
CA ALA A 32 -29.08 2.62 -25.54
C ALA A 32 -30.31 2.63 -26.47
N GLU A 33 -30.12 2.43 -27.77
CA GLU A 33 -31.22 2.24 -28.72
C GLU A 33 -32.00 0.96 -28.44
N SER A 34 -31.31 -0.16 -28.15
CA SER A 34 -31.94 -1.44 -27.85
C SER A 34 -32.71 -1.47 -26.52
N GLU A 35 -32.19 -0.79 -25.50
CA GLU A 35 -32.77 -0.71 -24.15
C GLU A 35 -33.72 0.48 -23.95
N SER A 36 -33.91 1.33 -24.98
CA SER A 36 -34.71 2.56 -24.91
C SER A 36 -34.30 3.49 -23.76
N LEU A 37 -32.99 3.62 -23.52
CA LEU A 37 -32.43 4.50 -22.49
C LEU A 37 -32.69 5.97 -22.83
N SER A 38 -32.83 6.81 -21.79
CA SER A 38 -32.91 8.26 -22.01
C SER A 38 -31.57 8.82 -22.50
N TYR A 39 -31.60 9.96 -23.20
CA TYR A 39 -30.37 10.63 -23.64
C TYR A 39 -29.42 10.96 -22.47
N SER A 40 -29.98 11.27 -21.30
CA SER A 40 -29.22 11.51 -20.08
C SER A 40 -28.53 10.25 -19.58
N ASP A 41 -29.22 9.10 -19.61
CA ASP A 41 -28.68 7.82 -19.16
C ASP A 41 -27.58 7.31 -20.11
N PHE A 42 -27.75 7.52 -21.42
CA PHE A 42 -26.70 7.25 -22.39
C PHE A 42 -25.45 8.11 -22.15
N LEU A 43 -25.61 9.42 -21.95
CA LEU A 43 -24.46 10.28 -21.67
C LEU A 43 -23.76 9.87 -20.37
N LEU A 44 -24.54 9.52 -19.34
CA LEU A 44 -24.01 9.04 -18.07
C LEU A 44 -23.20 7.76 -18.26
N SER A 45 -23.71 6.76 -18.98
CA SER A 45 -23.03 5.48 -19.19
C SER A 45 -21.69 5.64 -19.92
N VAL A 46 -21.62 6.49 -20.94
CA VAL A 46 -20.37 6.79 -21.66
C VAL A 46 -19.34 7.45 -20.73
N LEU A 47 -19.76 8.41 -19.91
CA LEU A 47 -18.88 9.11 -18.98
C LEU A 47 -18.43 8.22 -17.81
N GLU A 48 -19.32 7.36 -17.32
CA GLU A 48 -19.00 6.36 -16.29
C GLU A 48 -17.96 5.36 -16.78
N ALA A 49 -18.11 4.84 -18.01
CA ALA A 49 -17.14 3.91 -18.61
C ALA A 49 -15.73 4.55 -18.73
N GLU A 50 -15.66 5.82 -19.12
CA GLU A 50 -14.39 6.58 -19.13
C GLU A 50 -13.83 6.75 -17.72
N CYS A 51 -14.65 7.20 -16.77
CA CYS A 51 -14.24 7.40 -15.37
C CYS A 51 -13.71 6.10 -14.75
N GLN A 52 -14.42 4.99 -14.94
CA GLN A 52 -14.03 3.66 -14.48
C GLN A 52 -12.70 3.22 -15.10
N THR A 53 -12.54 3.35 -16.41
CA THR A 53 -11.29 2.97 -17.08
C THR A 53 -10.11 3.80 -16.61
N ARG A 54 -10.30 5.12 -16.44
CA ARG A 54 -9.26 6.01 -15.90
C ARG A 54 -8.90 5.65 -14.46
N ARG A 55 -9.90 5.29 -13.63
CA ARG A 55 -9.68 4.82 -12.26
C ARG A 55 -8.85 3.53 -12.24
N ILE A 56 -9.22 2.54 -13.04
CA ILE A 56 -8.49 1.26 -13.15
C ILE A 56 -7.04 1.51 -13.57
N ARG A 57 -6.81 2.26 -14.65
CA ARG A 57 -5.45 2.59 -15.11
C ARG A 57 -4.62 3.32 -14.05
N ARG A 58 -5.24 4.20 -13.27
CA ARG A 58 -4.59 4.91 -12.16
C ARG A 58 -4.17 3.94 -11.05
N ILE A 59 -5.06 3.03 -10.66
CA ILE A 59 -4.78 1.99 -9.65
C ILE A 59 -3.65 1.08 -10.14
N ASP A 60 -3.70 0.58 -11.37
CA ASP A 60 -2.67 -0.31 -11.95
C ASP A 60 -1.29 0.36 -12.02
N ARG A 61 -1.26 1.65 -12.35
CA ARG A 61 -0.01 2.42 -12.32
C ARG A 61 0.55 2.49 -10.90
N ARG A 62 -0.28 2.81 -9.91
CA ARG A 62 0.14 2.93 -8.50
C ARG A 62 0.54 1.59 -7.90
N LEU A 63 -0.14 0.49 -8.26
CA LEU A 63 0.25 -0.86 -7.85
C LEU A 63 1.63 -1.24 -8.39
N ARG A 64 1.98 -0.84 -9.62
CA ARG A 64 3.33 -1.04 -10.16
C ARG A 64 4.37 -0.16 -9.49
N GLU A 65 4.02 1.10 -9.21
CA GLU A 65 4.91 2.04 -8.50
C GLU A 65 5.17 1.65 -7.03
N SER A 66 4.21 0.97 -6.38
CA SER A 66 4.28 0.61 -4.96
C SER A 66 5.26 -0.52 -4.65
N ARG A 67 5.67 -1.33 -5.64
CA ARG A 67 6.50 -2.53 -5.46
C ARG A 67 5.91 -3.59 -4.54
N LEU A 68 4.59 -3.57 -4.31
CA LEU A 68 3.91 -4.56 -3.51
C LEU A 68 3.84 -5.93 -4.20
N PRO A 69 4.04 -7.05 -3.47
CA PRO A 69 3.76 -8.38 -4.00
C PRO A 69 2.25 -8.57 -4.18
N LEU A 70 1.81 -8.76 -5.44
CA LEU A 70 0.39 -8.83 -5.80
C LEU A 70 -0.33 -10.07 -5.24
N GLU A 71 0.40 -11.17 -5.04
CA GLU A 71 -0.14 -12.44 -4.51
C GLU A 71 -0.66 -12.33 -3.06
N LYS A 72 -0.17 -11.34 -2.30
CA LYS A 72 -0.48 -11.14 -0.88
C LYS A 72 -1.66 -10.17 -0.71
N ASN A 73 -2.83 -10.57 -1.18
CA ASN A 73 -4.07 -9.78 -1.07
C ASN A 73 -4.92 -10.21 0.15
N LEU A 74 -6.01 -9.48 0.42
CA LEU A 74 -6.92 -9.80 1.53
C LEU A 74 -7.71 -11.09 1.31
N GLU A 75 -7.97 -11.45 0.05
CA GLU A 75 -8.73 -12.64 -0.33
C GLU A 75 -7.97 -13.94 -0.01
N THR A 76 -6.66 -13.95 -0.22
CA THR A 76 -5.78 -15.08 0.12
C THR A 76 -5.41 -15.11 1.60
N PHE A 77 -5.73 -14.06 2.37
CA PHE A 77 -5.40 -13.98 3.79
C PHE A 77 -6.51 -14.57 4.66
N GLU A 78 -6.19 -15.60 5.44
CA GLU A 78 -7.13 -16.24 6.36
C GLU A 78 -7.40 -15.38 7.62
N LEU A 79 -8.26 -14.36 7.50
CA LEU A 79 -8.68 -13.47 8.61
C LEU A 79 -9.27 -14.22 9.82
N LYS A 80 -9.83 -15.42 9.59
CA LYS A 80 -10.40 -16.27 10.66
C LYS A 80 -9.36 -16.72 11.68
N ARG A 81 -8.06 -16.72 11.34
CA ARG A 81 -6.97 -17.06 12.26
C ARG A 81 -6.65 -15.94 13.25
N LEU A 82 -7.07 -14.71 12.96
CA LEU A 82 -6.72 -13.56 13.77
C LEU A 82 -7.65 -13.40 14.98
N PRO A 83 -7.14 -12.90 16.13
CA PRO A 83 -7.98 -12.52 17.24
C PRO A 83 -9.05 -11.50 16.83
N GLN A 84 -10.25 -11.56 17.44
CA GLN A 84 -11.35 -10.65 17.09
C GLN A 84 -10.97 -9.16 17.23
N LYS A 85 -10.15 -8.81 18.24
CA LYS A 85 -9.65 -7.44 18.44
C LYS A 85 -8.86 -6.94 17.23
N VAL A 86 -7.93 -7.77 16.73
CA VAL A 86 -7.11 -7.46 15.55
C VAL A 86 -7.98 -7.33 14.31
N ASN A 87 -8.97 -8.21 14.14
CA ASN A 87 -9.92 -8.12 13.01
C ASN A 87 -10.73 -6.81 13.01
N ARG A 88 -11.13 -6.30 14.19
CA ARG A 88 -11.81 -5.00 14.28
C ARG A 88 -10.88 -3.86 13.87
N GLN A 89 -9.64 -3.86 14.38
CA GLN A 89 -8.65 -2.83 14.02
C GLN A 89 -8.31 -2.87 12.53
N ILE A 90 -8.16 -4.06 11.92
CA ILE A 90 -7.94 -4.21 10.48
C ILE A 90 -9.08 -3.58 9.69
N LYS A 91 -10.35 -3.82 10.07
CA LYS A 91 -11.50 -3.20 9.39
C LYS A 91 -11.46 -1.68 9.43
N THR A 92 -11.05 -1.09 10.56
CA THR A 92 -10.85 0.36 10.65
C THR A 92 -9.69 0.83 9.78
N LEU A 93 -8.55 0.13 9.79
CA LEU A 93 -7.41 0.48 8.94
C LEU A 93 -7.73 0.38 7.44
N LEU A 94 -8.61 -0.55 7.05
CA LEU A 94 -9.09 -0.68 5.67
C LEU A 94 -9.93 0.51 5.21
N GLN A 95 -10.43 1.36 6.11
CA GLN A 95 -11.09 2.62 5.72
C GLN A 95 -10.09 3.69 5.29
N GLY A 96 -8.81 3.55 5.66
CA GLY A 96 -7.73 4.45 5.26
C GLY A 96 -7.69 5.80 5.98
N ASP A 97 -8.57 6.04 6.96
CA ASP A 97 -8.64 7.31 7.70
C ASP A 97 -7.35 7.64 8.45
N PHE A 98 -6.63 6.62 8.92
CA PHE A 98 -5.35 6.78 9.63
C PHE A 98 -4.29 7.53 8.80
N ILE A 99 -4.34 7.42 7.45
CA ILE A 99 -3.44 8.14 6.55
C ILE A 99 -3.72 9.63 6.57
N ASN A 100 -4.98 10.03 6.68
CA ASN A 100 -5.36 11.44 6.71
C ASN A 100 -4.93 12.11 8.02
N HIS A 101 -4.81 11.33 9.10
CA HIS A 101 -4.35 11.79 10.41
C HIS A 101 -2.85 11.61 10.63
N ASN A 102 -2.10 11.17 9.61
CA ASN A 102 -0.67 10.86 9.68
C ASN A 102 -0.32 9.85 10.79
N GLU A 103 -1.24 8.93 11.09
CA GLU A 103 -1.01 7.86 12.07
C GLU A 103 -0.17 6.74 11.45
N ASN A 104 0.72 6.17 12.24
CA ASN A 104 1.55 5.04 11.87
C ASN A 104 0.85 3.71 12.17
N VAL A 105 1.25 2.64 11.49
CA VAL A 105 0.75 1.28 11.77
C VAL A 105 1.90 0.37 12.09
N LEU A 106 1.87 -0.27 13.25
CA LEU A 106 2.92 -1.19 13.69
C LEU A 106 2.33 -2.59 13.82
N ILE A 107 2.92 -3.56 13.10
CA ILE A 107 2.49 -4.95 13.15
C ILE A 107 3.59 -5.82 13.74
N PHE A 108 3.34 -6.36 14.92
CA PHE A 108 4.25 -7.23 15.66
C PHE A 108 3.81 -8.69 15.62
N GLY A 109 4.72 -9.62 15.87
CA GLY A 109 4.40 -11.03 16.05
C GLY A 109 5.50 -11.97 15.57
N ASN A 110 5.33 -13.26 15.86
CA ASN A 110 6.34 -14.27 15.58
C ASN A 110 6.61 -14.45 14.06
N PRO A 111 7.80 -14.90 13.66
CA PRO A 111 8.07 -15.23 12.26
C PRO A 111 7.03 -16.20 11.68
N GLY A 112 6.51 -15.88 10.50
CA GLY A 112 5.46 -16.67 9.85
C GLY A 112 4.03 -16.43 10.36
N SER A 113 3.78 -15.46 11.23
CA SER A 113 2.42 -15.06 11.66
C SER A 113 1.61 -14.31 10.59
N GLY A 114 2.17 -14.05 9.41
CA GLY A 114 1.47 -13.36 8.32
C GLY A 114 1.56 -11.83 8.34
N LYS A 115 2.43 -11.21 9.15
CA LYS A 115 2.65 -9.74 9.20
C LYS A 115 2.82 -9.11 7.83
N THR A 116 3.78 -9.60 7.05
CA THR A 116 4.06 -9.12 5.69
C THR A 116 2.87 -9.32 4.76
N HIS A 117 2.09 -10.40 4.91
CA HIS A 117 0.90 -10.59 4.10
C HIS A 117 -0.16 -9.55 4.45
N LEU A 118 -0.43 -9.37 5.74
CA LEU A 118 -1.42 -8.42 6.21
C LEU A 118 -1.09 -6.98 5.80
N ILE A 119 0.18 -6.55 5.96
CA ILE A 119 0.59 -5.19 5.62
C ILE A 119 0.54 -4.93 4.11
N CYS A 120 0.91 -5.93 3.30
CA CYS A 120 0.81 -5.84 1.84
C CYS A 120 -0.65 -5.80 1.38
N ALA A 121 -1.50 -6.64 1.96
CA ALA A 121 -2.92 -6.70 1.65
C ALA A 121 -3.62 -5.39 2.01
N LEU A 122 -3.29 -4.80 3.16
CA LEU A 122 -3.74 -3.47 3.55
C LEU A 122 -3.24 -2.40 2.55
N GLY A 123 -1.95 -2.43 2.19
CA GLY A 123 -1.37 -1.52 1.20
C GLY A 123 -2.05 -1.58 -0.16
N GLN A 124 -2.42 -2.77 -0.63
CA GLN A 124 -3.15 -2.94 -1.89
C GLN A 124 -4.54 -2.31 -1.83
N GLU A 125 -5.27 -2.49 -0.72
CA GLU A 125 -6.61 -1.91 -0.56
C GLU A 125 -6.55 -0.38 -0.49
N LEU A 126 -5.56 0.18 0.21
CA LEU A 126 -5.34 1.62 0.26
C LEU A 126 -5.03 2.20 -1.14
N ILE A 127 -4.31 1.48 -1.99
CA ILE A 127 -4.07 1.90 -3.38
C ILE A 127 -5.38 1.93 -4.19
N ARG A 128 -6.29 0.97 -3.97
CA ARG A 128 -7.61 0.94 -4.61
C ARG A 128 -8.50 2.12 -4.17
N GLN A 129 -8.23 2.68 -3.00
CA GLN A 129 -8.82 3.91 -2.45
C GLN A 129 -8.08 5.19 -2.87
N ASP A 130 -7.30 5.12 -3.95
CA ASP A 130 -6.55 6.24 -4.51
C ASP A 130 -5.52 6.84 -3.54
N LYS A 131 -4.91 6.00 -2.68
CA LYS A 131 -3.69 6.34 -1.93
C LYS A 131 -2.43 5.88 -2.66
N ARG A 132 -1.30 6.53 -2.42
CA ARG A 132 0.02 6.19 -2.96
C ARG A 132 0.83 5.53 -1.86
N ILE A 133 1.11 4.26 -2.03
CA ILE A 133 1.83 3.46 -1.03
C ILE A 133 3.16 3.03 -1.64
N TYR A 134 4.24 3.05 -0.86
CA TYR A 134 5.54 2.49 -1.25
C TYR A 134 5.88 1.31 -0.35
N PHE A 135 6.34 0.20 -0.91
CA PHE A 135 6.80 -0.97 -0.17
C PHE A 135 8.28 -1.22 -0.37
N SER A 136 8.99 -1.46 0.73
CA SER A 136 10.33 -2.01 0.71
C SER A 136 10.57 -2.87 1.95
N THR A 137 11.43 -3.88 1.82
CA THR A 137 12.05 -4.48 3.00
C THR A 137 13.00 -3.45 3.64
N CYS A 138 13.20 -3.56 4.95
CA CYS A 138 14.06 -2.64 5.68
C CYS A 138 15.50 -2.67 5.14
N ALA A 139 16.04 -3.87 4.86
CA ALA A 139 17.37 -4.04 4.28
C ALA A 139 17.55 -3.32 2.93
N LEU A 140 16.59 -3.47 2.00
CA LEU A 140 16.66 -2.80 0.69
C LEU A 140 16.51 -1.28 0.82
N LEU A 141 15.64 -0.83 1.73
CA LEU A 141 15.44 0.60 1.98
C LEU A 141 16.71 1.25 2.54
N LEU A 142 17.34 0.59 3.51
CA LEU A 142 18.61 1.04 4.08
C LEU A 142 19.70 1.11 3.03
N GLN A 143 19.81 0.11 2.17
CA GLN A 143 20.76 0.13 1.06
C GLN A 143 20.52 1.32 0.13
N GLU A 144 19.26 1.60 -0.26
CA GLU A 144 18.89 2.76 -1.10
C GLU A 144 19.24 4.09 -0.42
N LEU A 145 18.97 4.21 0.88
CA LEU A 145 19.26 5.40 1.68
C LEU A 145 20.76 5.63 1.89
N LEU A 146 21.53 4.58 2.20
CA LEU A 146 22.98 4.66 2.38
C LEU A 146 23.70 5.04 1.09
N LEU A 147 23.31 4.44 -0.04
CA LEU A 147 23.85 4.82 -1.35
C LEU A 147 23.53 6.29 -1.67
N ALA A 148 22.29 6.72 -1.42
CA ALA A 148 21.92 8.12 -1.60
C ALA A 148 22.67 9.08 -0.68
N LYS A 149 23.00 8.67 0.56
CA LYS A 149 23.84 9.45 1.47
C LYS A 149 25.26 9.59 0.92
N LYS A 150 25.87 8.48 0.48
CA LYS A 150 27.22 8.47 -0.13
C LYS A 150 27.30 9.34 -1.39
N ASP A 151 26.25 9.34 -2.20
CA ASP A 151 26.15 10.13 -3.43
C ASP A 151 25.69 11.59 -3.20
N LEU A 152 25.52 12.04 -1.95
CA LEU A 152 24.97 13.37 -1.58
C LEU A 152 23.59 13.66 -2.19
N ARG A 153 22.79 12.61 -2.42
CA ARG A 153 21.44 12.65 -3.02
C ARG A 153 20.33 12.32 -2.02
N LEU A 154 20.66 12.11 -0.75
CA LEU A 154 19.69 11.77 0.30
C LEU A 154 18.49 12.72 0.35
N PRO A 155 18.63 14.06 0.33
CA PRO A 155 17.46 14.97 0.35
C PRO A 155 16.53 14.77 -0.85
N ARG A 156 17.08 14.47 -2.03
CA ARG A 156 16.30 14.22 -3.24
C ARG A 156 15.51 12.91 -3.13
N LEU A 157 16.09 11.89 -2.50
CA LEU A 157 15.42 10.62 -2.25
C LEU A 157 14.31 10.76 -1.20
N LEU A 158 14.56 11.49 -0.11
CA LEU A 158 13.53 11.79 0.90
C LEU A 158 12.35 12.56 0.30
N LYS A 159 12.62 13.57 -0.55
CA LYS A 159 11.58 14.30 -1.30
C LYS A 159 10.80 13.43 -2.30
N LYS A 160 11.40 12.34 -2.79
CA LYS A 160 10.68 11.34 -3.59
C LYS A 160 9.75 10.53 -2.68
N PHE A 161 10.22 10.14 -1.50
CA PHE A 161 9.43 9.39 -0.53
C PHE A 161 8.26 10.19 0.07
N SER A 162 8.39 11.51 0.22
CA SER A 162 7.30 12.36 0.70
C SER A 162 6.09 12.45 -0.25
N ARG A 163 6.24 12.01 -1.52
CA ARG A 163 5.11 11.94 -2.49
C ARG A 163 4.18 10.75 -2.25
N PHE A 164 4.56 9.81 -1.40
CA PHE A 164 3.74 8.67 -1.01
C PHE A 164 2.94 9.04 0.24
N ASP A 165 1.67 8.65 0.26
CA ASP A 165 0.80 8.87 1.41
C ASP A 165 1.23 7.98 2.58
N ALA A 166 1.65 6.74 2.30
CA ALA A 166 2.27 5.87 3.30
C ALA A 166 3.47 5.08 2.76
N ILE A 167 4.41 4.77 3.66
CA ILE A 167 5.60 3.94 3.37
C ILE A 167 5.53 2.69 4.23
N ILE A 168 5.65 1.53 3.58
CA ILE A 168 5.70 0.22 4.22
C ILE A 168 7.17 -0.21 4.35
N ILE A 169 7.59 -0.45 5.59
CA ILE A 169 8.92 -0.95 5.94
C ILE A 169 8.76 -2.35 6.55
N ASP A 170 9.09 -3.37 5.75
CA ASP A 170 8.93 -4.77 6.17
C ASP A 170 10.20 -5.30 6.86
N ASP A 171 10.01 -6.05 7.94
CA ASP A 171 11.03 -6.82 8.67
C ASP A 171 12.19 -5.97 9.25
N ILE A 172 11.86 -4.89 9.98
CA ILE A 172 12.87 -4.02 10.64
C ILE A 172 13.76 -4.75 11.66
N GLY A 173 13.26 -5.82 12.28
CA GLY A 173 13.97 -6.51 13.37
C GLY A 173 15.15 -7.40 12.94
N TYR A 174 15.42 -7.54 11.64
CA TYR A 174 16.51 -8.36 11.10
C TYR A 174 17.74 -7.58 10.62
N VAL A 175 17.72 -6.25 10.75
CA VAL A 175 18.80 -5.37 10.26
C VAL A 175 20.07 -5.51 11.13
N GLN A 176 21.22 -5.56 10.47
CA GLN A 176 22.52 -5.55 11.13
C GLN A 176 22.79 -4.14 11.68
N GLN A 177 22.96 -4.05 12.98
CA GLN A 177 22.87 -2.82 13.75
C GLN A 177 24.11 -1.91 13.57
N GLU A 178 24.36 -1.41 12.36
CA GLU A 178 25.38 -0.40 12.07
C GLU A 178 24.83 1.01 12.33
N LYS A 179 25.66 1.89 12.89
CA LYS A 179 25.25 3.24 13.30
C LYS A 179 24.76 4.07 12.11
N GLU A 180 25.41 3.94 10.96
CA GLU A 180 25.05 4.68 9.74
C GLU A 180 23.68 4.29 9.18
N GLU A 181 23.32 2.99 9.25
CA GLU A 181 22.01 2.50 8.82
C GLU A 181 20.88 3.10 9.68
N MET A 182 21.10 3.17 10.99
CA MET A 182 20.14 3.74 11.92
C MET A 182 19.98 5.25 11.76
N GLU A 183 21.07 5.96 11.48
CA GLU A 183 21.02 7.39 11.20
C GLU A 183 20.17 7.71 9.96
N VAL A 184 20.34 6.97 8.86
CA VAL A 184 19.55 7.22 7.64
C VAL A 184 18.10 6.80 7.79
N LEU A 185 17.82 5.71 8.50
CA LEU A 185 16.46 5.30 8.82
C LEU A 185 15.76 6.34 9.71
N PHE A 186 16.47 6.84 10.73
CA PHE A 186 15.96 7.89 11.61
C PHE A 186 15.65 9.16 10.83
N THR A 187 16.52 9.55 9.89
CA THR A 187 16.30 10.71 9.03
C THR A 187 15.02 10.56 8.21
N LEU A 188 14.77 9.39 7.63
CA LEU A 188 13.52 9.10 6.91
C LEU A 188 12.30 9.19 7.84
N LEU A 189 12.37 8.59 9.03
CA LEU A 189 11.24 8.58 9.97
C LEU A 189 10.95 9.98 10.53
N ALA A 190 11.99 10.79 10.76
CA ALA A 190 11.86 12.17 11.20
C ALA A 190 11.19 13.04 10.12
N GLU A 191 11.55 12.88 8.85
CA GLU A 191 10.92 13.60 7.73
C GLU A 191 9.45 13.24 7.55
N ARG A 192 9.06 12.02 7.94
CA ARG A 192 7.69 11.51 7.84
C ARG A 192 6.82 11.86 9.04
N TYR A 193 7.42 12.18 10.18
CA TYR A 193 6.70 12.52 11.39
C TYR A 193 5.71 13.67 11.15
N GLU A 194 4.44 13.43 11.42
CA GLU A 194 3.32 14.36 11.19
C GLU A 194 3.15 14.86 9.73
N GLN A 195 3.90 14.31 8.77
CA GLN A 195 3.83 14.66 7.35
C GLN A 195 3.35 13.50 6.48
N GLY A 196 3.42 12.26 6.98
CA GLY A 196 2.74 11.12 6.36
C GLY A 196 3.02 9.80 7.06
N SER A 197 2.08 8.87 6.96
CA SER A 197 2.08 7.60 7.69
C SER A 197 3.24 6.67 7.33
N VAL A 198 3.70 5.91 8.31
CA VAL A 198 4.63 4.80 8.14
C VAL A 198 3.99 3.52 8.68
N MET A 199 4.09 2.45 7.91
CA MET A 199 3.58 1.13 8.27
C MET A 199 4.77 0.16 8.43
N ILE A 200 4.97 -0.41 9.61
CA ILE A 200 6.17 -1.22 9.92
C ILE A 200 5.76 -2.62 10.36
N THR A 201 6.47 -3.64 9.88
CA THR A 201 6.42 -4.99 10.47
C THR A 201 7.69 -5.28 11.26
N SER A 202 7.53 -5.95 12.40
CA SER A 202 8.66 -6.44 13.18
C SER A 202 8.37 -7.78 13.84
N ASN A 203 9.40 -8.61 13.97
CA ASN A 203 9.40 -9.81 14.80
C ASN A 203 9.72 -9.52 16.27
N LEU A 204 10.21 -8.31 16.59
CA LEU A 204 10.52 -7.88 17.93
C LEU A 204 9.44 -6.92 18.46
N PRO A 205 8.93 -7.16 19.69
CA PRO A 205 8.04 -6.19 20.32
C PRO A 205 8.79 -4.89 20.57
N PHE A 206 8.02 -3.83 20.68
CA PHE A 206 8.50 -2.47 20.90
C PHE A 206 9.52 -2.35 22.05
N SER A 207 9.30 -3.04 23.18
CA SER A 207 10.20 -3.07 24.34
C SER A 207 11.61 -3.59 24.06
N LYS A 208 11.85 -4.20 22.90
CA LYS A 208 13.15 -4.74 22.49
C LYS A 208 13.82 -3.92 21.38
N TRP A 209 13.25 -2.77 21.00
CA TRP A 209 13.79 -1.93 19.92
C TRP A 209 15.08 -1.21 20.30
N GLU A 210 15.42 -1.09 21.60
CA GLU A 210 16.76 -0.67 22.04
C GLU A 210 17.87 -1.52 21.43
N ARG A 211 17.59 -2.81 21.16
CA ARG A 211 18.53 -3.70 20.48
C ARG A 211 18.77 -3.31 19.02
N ILE A 212 17.79 -2.71 18.37
CA ILE A 212 17.87 -2.32 16.96
C ILE A 212 18.69 -1.05 16.82
N PHE A 213 18.37 -0.02 17.61
CA PHE A 213 18.99 1.30 17.47
C PHE A 213 20.33 1.44 18.22
N LYS A 214 20.66 0.54 19.16
CA LYS A 214 21.92 0.50 19.95
C LYS A 214 22.28 1.77 20.73
N ASP A 215 21.49 2.83 20.63
CA ASP A 215 21.62 4.09 21.32
C ASP A 215 20.29 4.38 22.02
N PRO A 216 20.23 4.39 23.36
CA PRO A 216 19.01 4.65 24.12
C PRO A 216 18.35 5.99 23.76
N MET A 217 19.14 7.02 23.46
CA MET A 217 18.64 8.35 23.13
C MET A 217 18.01 8.38 21.73
N MET A 218 18.67 7.78 20.74
CA MET A 218 18.07 7.65 19.40
C MET A 218 16.86 6.72 19.40
N THR A 219 16.90 5.65 20.21
CA THR A 219 15.75 4.76 20.40
C THR A 219 14.58 5.58 20.93
N ALA A 220 14.70 6.22 22.09
CA ALA A 220 13.63 7.02 22.69
C ALA A 220 13.07 8.06 21.72
N ALA A 221 13.94 8.72 20.95
CA ALA A 221 13.55 9.72 19.96
C ALA A 221 12.80 9.11 18.74
N ALA A 222 13.20 7.94 18.27
CA ALA A 222 12.53 7.25 17.15
C ALA A 222 11.18 6.69 17.60
N VAL A 223 11.19 6.07 18.77
CA VAL A 223 10.02 5.57 19.48
C VAL A 223 8.97 6.65 19.61
N ASP A 224 9.33 7.81 20.15
CA ASP A 224 8.40 8.89 20.42
C ASP A 224 7.71 9.33 19.12
N ARG A 225 8.50 9.55 18.05
CA ARG A 225 7.97 9.94 16.74
C ARG A 225 7.10 8.86 16.08
N ILE A 226 7.45 7.58 16.22
CA ILE A 226 6.72 6.50 15.57
C ILE A 226 5.47 6.13 16.36
N VAL A 227 5.54 6.09 17.68
CA VAL A 227 4.55 5.47 18.57
C VAL A 227 3.50 6.47 19.04
N HIS A 228 3.85 7.75 19.24
CA HIS A 228 2.94 8.76 19.78
C HIS A 228 1.62 8.86 19.00
N HIS A 229 1.66 8.58 17.69
CA HIS A 229 0.49 8.44 16.82
C HIS A 229 0.54 7.11 16.05
N SER A 230 0.31 5.97 16.72
CA SER A 230 0.30 4.67 16.06
C SER A 230 -0.82 3.71 16.45
N VAL A 231 -1.28 2.96 15.46
CA VAL A 231 -2.12 1.77 15.65
C VAL A 231 -1.23 0.55 15.73
N ILE A 232 -1.22 -0.10 16.91
CA ILE A 232 -0.43 -1.31 17.16
C ILE A 232 -1.28 -2.56 16.99
N LEU A 233 -0.80 -3.49 16.16
CA LEU A 233 -1.39 -4.80 15.89
C LEU A 233 -0.41 -5.90 16.34
N GLU A 234 -0.82 -6.72 17.31
CA GLU A 234 -0.04 -7.87 17.77
C GLU A 234 -0.59 -9.18 17.20
N LEU A 235 0.17 -9.81 16.29
CA LEU A 235 -0.10 -11.11 15.71
C LEU A 235 0.53 -12.22 16.55
N ASN A 236 -0.07 -12.49 17.72
CA ASN A 236 0.32 -13.58 18.62
C ASN A 236 -0.24 -14.93 18.16
N ILE A 237 0.01 -15.29 16.89
CA ILE A 237 -0.49 -16.52 16.27
C ILE A 237 0.65 -17.45 15.85
N ALA A 238 0.36 -18.76 15.84
CA ALA A 238 1.29 -19.79 15.41
C ALA A 238 1.71 -19.58 13.94
N SER A 239 2.96 -19.94 13.63
CA SER A 239 3.53 -19.74 12.30
C SER A 239 2.75 -20.48 11.21
N TYR A 240 2.24 -19.73 10.23
CA TYR A 240 1.56 -20.26 9.05
C TYR A 240 2.45 -21.24 8.30
N ARG A 241 3.75 -20.90 8.12
CA ARG A 241 4.73 -21.71 7.38
C ARG A 241 4.94 -23.10 8.01
N ILE A 242 4.92 -23.18 9.34
CA ILE A 242 5.08 -24.45 10.06
C ILE A 242 3.82 -25.32 9.90
N ASN A 243 2.63 -24.72 9.99
CA ASN A 243 1.38 -25.45 9.79
C ASN A 243 1.22 -25.96 8.36
N THR A 244 1.60 -25.17 7.34
CA THR A 244 1.61 -25.64 5.95
C THR A 244 2.60 -26.77 5.71
N ALA A 245 3.79 -26.70 6.33
CA ALA A 245 4.79 -27.78 6.21
C ALA A 245 4.31 -29.09 6.87
N LYS A 246 3.68 -29.01 8.05
CA LYS A 246 3.09 -30.18 8.73
C LYS A 246 1.96 -30.81 7.90
N ASN A 247 1.06 -30.00 7.37
CA ASN A 247 -0.07 -30.48 6.57
C ASN A 247 0.38 -31.10 5.23
N ARG A 248 1.50 -30.64 4.66
CA ARG A 248 2.09 -31.23 3.46
C ARG A 248 2.68 -32.62 3.75
N LYS A 249 3.44 -32.78 4.84
CA LYS A 249 3.97 -34.09 5.25
C LYS A 249 2.88 -35.11 5.53
N LEU A 250 1.81 -34.71 6.22
CA LEU A 250 0.67 -35.59 6.51
C LEU A 250 -0.03 -36.08 5.23
N LYS A 251 -0.05 -35.28 4.16
CA LYS A 251 -0.61 -35.67 2.86
C LYS A 251 0.32 -36.52 2.00
N GLU A 252 1.63 -36.47 2.23
CA GLU A 252 2.62 -37.31 1.54
C GLU A 252 2.77 -38.69 2.23
N GLU A 253 2.34 -38.79 3.49
CA GLU A 253 2.33 -40.03 4.31
C GLU A 253 0.96 -40.76 4.32
N SER A 254 -0.06 -40.23 3.61
CA SER A 254 -1.40 -40.83 3.44
C SER A 254 -1.59 -41.36 2.03
#